data_AF-A0A830CMA9-F1
#
_entry.id   AF-A0A830CMA9-F1
#
_cell.length_a   1.000
_cell.length_b   1.000
_cell.length_c   1.000
_cell.angle_alpha   90.00
_cell.angle_beta   90.00
_cell.angle_gamma   90.00
#
_symmetry.space_group_name_H-M   'P 1'
#
loop_
_entity.id
_entity.type
_entity.pdbx_description
1 polymer ?
#
loop_
_entity_poly.entity_id
_entity_poly.type
_entity_poly.pdbx_seq_one_letter_code
_entity_poly.pdbx_strand_id
1 'polypeptide(L)'
;MRAYIKTMDERSWRAILTGWEAPKRDDPDGDIILKNEVDWTAEELVTSNANTKALNAIYSFVDVSLFRIISNLQTAKEAWETLQPFCEGSRGVQRTKLRMLATQFEVLRMEENETIDSYSAKLLDISNECQSLGYPISNERLVSEFLRSVTEKFHKKITAIEEAKDTSLMRFDELVGSLKTYERKRI
;
A
#
# COMPACT_ATOMS: atom_id res chain seq x y z
N MET A 1 -2.34 8.66 2.98
CA MET A 1 -3.48 9.48 2.49
C MET A 1 -4.83 8.74 2.57
N ARG A 2 -4.98 7.53 2.00
CA ARG A 2 -6.25 6.76 2.02
C ARG A 2 -6.92 6.63 3.40
N ALA A 3 -6.16 6.22 4.43
CA ALA A 3 -6.70 6.03 5.78
C ALA A 3 -7.26 7.35 6.37
N TYR A 4 -6.56 8.47 6.16
CA TYR A 4 -6.99 9.79 6.61
C TYR A 4 -8.28 10.28 5.92
N ILE A 5 -8.36 10.14 4.60
CA ILE A 5 -9.57 10.55 3.84
C ILE A 5 -10.79 9.73 4.29
N LYS A 6 -10.60 8.43 4.54
CA LYS A 6 -11.66 7.56 5.07
C LYS A 6 -12.12 7.95 6.48
N THR A 7 -11.23 8.47 7.33
CA THR A 7 -11.62 8.93 8.66
C THR A 7 -12.42 10.22 8.65
N MET A 8 -12.32 11.03 7.59
CA MET A 8 -13.12 12.24 7.43
C MET A 8 -14.55 11.91 6.99
N ASP A 9 -14.69 11.11 5.93
CA ASP A 9 -15.97 10.67 5.39
C ASP A 9 -15.77 9.56 4.34
N GLU A 10 -16.50 8.45 4.48
CA GLU A 10 -16.39 7.34 3.54
C GLU A 10 -16.84 7.74 2.12
N ARG A 11 -17.81 8.66 1.99
CA ARG A 11 -18.28 9.15 0.69
C ARG A 11 -17.21 9.96 -0.03
N SER A 12 -16.37 10.70 0.72
CA SER A 12 -15.23 11.43 0.17
C SER A 12 -14.18 10.49 -0.44
N TRP A 13 -13.88 9.35 0.21
CA TRP A 13 -13.03 8.33 -0.42
C TRP A 13 -13.69 7.68 -1.65
N ARG A 14 -15.00 7.45 -1.61
CA ARG A 14 -15.73 6.92 -2.78
C ARG A 14 -15.70 7.88 -3.97
N ALA A 15 -15.81 9.19 -3.74
CA ALA A 15 -15.73 10.20 -4.81
C ALA A 15 -14.39 10.17 -5.56
N ILE A 16 -13.28 9.87 -4.87
CA ILE A 16 -11.97 9.66 -5.52
C ILE A 16 -11.99 8.43 -6.43
N LEU A 17 -12.68 7.36 -6.06
CA LEU A 17 -12.73 6.13 -6.85
C LEU A 17 -13.68 6.25 -8.05
N THR A 18 -14.89 6.75 -7.82
CA THR A 18 -15.94 6.79 -8.85
C THR A 18 -15.79 7.98 -9.78
N GLY A 19 -15.21 9.08 -9.29
CA GLY A 19 -15.30 10.38 -9.94
C GLY A 19 -16.63 11.06 -9.58
N TRP A 20 -16.61 12.38 -9.62
CA TRP A 20 -17.81 13.20 -9.52
C TRP A 20 -18.07 13.84 -10.88
N GLU A 21 -19.35 13.96 -11.23
CA GLU A 21 -19.79 14.66 -12.43
C GLU A 21 -20.78 15.77 -12.04
N ALA A 22 -20.67 16.90 -12.72
CA ALA A 22 -21.57 18.02 -12.50
C ALA A 22 -23.02 17.64 -12.86
N PRO A 23 -24.01 17.97 -12.01
CA PRO A 23 -25.42 17.72 -12.30
C PRO A 23 -25.87 18.35 -13.63
N LYS A 24 -26.66 17.58 -14.38
CA LYS A 24 -27.18 17.97 -15.70
C LYS A 24 -28.70 17.91 -15.71
N ARG A 25 -29.32 18.70 -16.58
CA ARG A 25 -30.76 18.67 -16.85
C ARG A 25 -31.01 18.67 -18.35
N ASP A 26 -32.15 18.13 -18.75
CA ASP A 26 -32.62 18.21 -20.12
C ASP A 26 -33.18 19.62 -20.38
N ASP A 27 -32.78 20.22 -21.50
CA ASP A 27 -33.36 21.44 -22.02
C ASP A 27 -34.64 21.13 -22.81
N PRO A 28 -35.59 22.07 -22.98
CA PRO A 28 -36.81 21.85 -23.75
C PRO A 28 -36.57 21.41 -25.20
N ASP A 29 -35.39 21.73 -25.75
CA ASP A 29 -34.95 21.35 -27.09
C ASP A 29 -34.30 19.95 -27.15
N GLY A 30 -34.19 19.25 -26.02
CA GLY A 30 -33.62 17.90 -25.92
C GLY A 30 -32.10 17.84 -25.69
N ASP A 31 -31.45 18.98 -25.53
CA ASP A 31 -30.02 19.08 -25.21
C ASP A 31 -29.75 18.89 -23.71
N ILE A 32 -28.59 18.33 -23.36
CA ILE A 32 -28.16 18.14 -21.97
C ILE A 32 -27.32 19.33 -21.54
N ILE A 33 -27.82 20.12 -20.59
CA ILE A 33 -27.14 21.31 -20.06
C ILE A 33 -26.78 21.15 -18.58
N LEU A 34 -25.77 21.89 -18.13
CA LEU A 34 -25.39 21.92 -16.71
C LEU A 34 -26.48 22.60 -15.88
N LYS A 35 -26.81 21.98 -14.76
CA LYS A 35 -27.80 22.49 -13.81
C LYS A 35 -27.15 23.55 -12.92
N ASN A 36 -27.85 24.67 -12.68
CA ASN A 36 -27.39 25.70 -11.77
C ASN A 36 -27.27 25.14 -10.35
N GLU A 37 -26.22 25.52 -9.60
CA GLU A 37 -25.96 25.05 -8.24
C GLU A 37 -27.13 25.25 -7.29
N VAL A 38 -27.92 26.32 -7.48
CA VAL A 38 -29.09 26.62 -6.64
C VAL A 38 -30.23 25.62 -6.82
N ASP A 39 -30.28 24.92 -7.95
CA ASP A 39 -31.34 23.97 -8.27
C ASP A 39 -30.98 22.54 -7.85
N TRP A 40 -29.76 22.31 -7.38
CA TRP A 40 -29.26 20.96 -7.10
C TRP A 40 -30.10 20.23 -6.04
N THR A 41 -30.34 18.94 -6.24
CA THR A 41 -31.01 18.11 -5.24
C THR A 41 -30.11 17.89 -4.03
N ALA A 42 -30.69 17.41 -2.93
CA ALA A 42 -29.93 17.06 -1.74
C ALA A 42 -28.86 15.99 -2.04
N GLU A 43 -29.17 15.01 -2.89
CA GLU A 43 -28.24 13.96 -3.31
C GLU A 43 -27.09 14.52 -4.17
N GLU A 44 -27.41 15.38 -5.15
CA GLU A 44 -26.41 16.04 -6.00
C GLU A 44 -25.44 16.88 -5.16
N LEU A 45 -25.97 17.67 -4.22
CA LEU A 45 -25.18 18.46 -3.27
C LEU A 45 -24.30 17.58 -2.37
N VAL A 46 -24.80 16.42 -1.92
CA VAL A 46 -24.02 15.46 -1.13
C VAL A 46 -22.83 14.93 -1.92
N THR A 47 -23.02 14.56 -3.19
CA THR A 47 -21.92 14.04 -4.03
C THR A 47 -20.88 15.12 -4.36
N SER A 48 -21.32 16.34 -4.66
CA SER A 48 -20.43 17.49 -4.87
C SER A 48 -19.63 17.82 -3.61
N ASN A 49 -20.28 17.85 -2.45
CA ASN A 49 -19.61 18.08 -1.17
C ASN A 49 -18.56 17.00 -0.84
N ALA A 50 -18.84 15.74 -1.17
CA ALA A 50 -17.88 14.65 -1.00
C ALA A 50 -16.65 14.84 -1.90
N ASN A 51 -16.83 15.26 -3.15
CA ASN A 51 -15.74 15.60 -4.07
C ASN A 51 -14.90 16.78 -3.55
N THR A 52 -15.55 17.87 -3.13
CA THR A 52 -14.86 19.06 -2.59
C THR A 52 -14.09 18.75 -1.31
N LYS A 53 -14.66 17.95 -0.40
CA LYS A 53 -13.95 17.49 0.80
C LYS A 53 -12.73 16.65 0.45
N ALA A 54 -12.86 15.75 -0.52
CA ALA A 54 -11.76 14.93 -1.00
C ALA A 54 -10.65 15.77 -1.65
N LEU A 55 -10.99 16.76 -2.49
CA LEU A 55 -10.03 17.71 -3.08
C LEU A 55 -9.28 18.49 -1.99
N ASN A 56 -10.00 19.06 -1.03
CA ASN A 56 -9.38 19.80 0.07
C ASN A 56 -8.45 18.93 0.91
N ALA A 57 -8.82 17.66 1.15
CA ALA A 57 -7.94 16.71 1.82
C ALA A 57 -6.71 16.35 0.99
N ILE A 58 -6.81 16.29 -0.33
CA ILE A 58 -5.63 16.09 -1.19
C ILE A 58 -4.72 17.34 -1.13
N TYR A 59 -5.30 18.53 -1.26
CA TYR A 59 -4.57 19.80 -1.21
C TYR A 59 -3.82 20.02 0.10
N SER A 60 -4.37 19.58 1.24
CA SER A 60 -3.71 19.72 2.55
C SER A 60 -2.51 18.78 2.74
N PHE A 61 -2.37 17.73 1.93
CA PHE A 61 -1.28 16.76 2.02
C PHE A 61 -0.12 17.03 1.07
N VAL A 62 -0.30 17.90 0.08
CA VAL A 62 0.71 18.16 -0.95
C VAL A 62 1.47 19.45 -0.68
N ASP A 63 2.73 19.50 -1.11
CA ASP A 63 3.51 20.74 -1.11
C ASP A 63 3.05 21.70 -2.23
N VAL A 64 3.60 22.92 -2.20
CA VAL A 64 3.26 23.99 -3.15
C VAL A 64 3.50 23.61 -4.61
N SER A 65 4.50 22.77 -4.89
CA SER A 65 4.84 22.37 -6.26
C SER A 65 3.78 21.41 -6.81
N LEU A 66 3.41 20.41 -6.03
CA LEU A 66 2.36 19.44 -6.39
C LEU A 66 0.98 20.09 -6.42
N PHE A 67 0.68 21.02 -5.50
CA PHE A 67 -0.57 21.77 -5.50
C PHE A 67 -0.80 22.49 -6.82
N ARG A 68 0.23 23.15 -7.39
CA ARG A 68 0.13 23.86 -8.68
C ARG A 68 -0.23 22.95 -9.86
N ILE A 69 0.10 21.67 -9.78
CA ILE A 69 -0.22 20.70 -10.84
C ILE A 69 -1.71 20.36 -10.81
N ILE A 70 -2.30 20.28 -9.62
CA ILE A 70 -3.67 19.80 -9.44
C ILE A 70 -4.70 20.89 -9.13
N SER A 71 -4.29 22.13 -8.89
CA SER A 71 -5.18 23.22 -8.43
C SER A 71 -6.32 23.55 -9.39
N ASN A 72 -6.17 23.21 -10.67
CA ASN A 72 -7.17 23.48 -11.71
C ASN A 72 -8.07 22.28 -12.02
N LEU A 73 -7.88 21.15 -11.33
CA LEU A 73 -8.66 19.94 -11.56
C LEU A 73 -9.99 20.01 -10.80
N GLN A 74 -11.07 19.61 -11.47
CA GLN A 74 -12.43 19.73 -10.92
C GLN A 74 -12.81 18.54 -10.04
N THR A 75 -12.18 17.39 -10.25
CA THR A 75 -12.50 16.17 -9.52
C THR A 75 -11.35 15.72 -8.63
N ALA A 76 -11.70 15.22 -7.45
CA ALA A 76 -10.73 14.60 -6.54
C ALA A 76 -10.07 13.36 -7.16
N LYS A 77 -10.78 12.69 -8.09
CA LYS A 77 -10.27 11.56 -8.86
C LYS A 77 -9.13 11.98 -9.78
N GLU A 78 -9.33 13.00 -10.61
CA GLU A 78 -8.27 13.49 -11.51
C GLU A 78 -7.07 14.00 -10.72
N ALA A 79 -7.30 14.73 -9.62
CA ALA A 79 -6.24 15.19 -8.74
C ALA A 79 -5.44 14.02 -8.15
N TRP A 80 -6.13 12.98 -7.67
CA TRP A 80 -5.51 11.77 -7.14
C TRP A 80 -4.70 11.01 -8.21
N GLU A 81 -5.29 10.76 -9.38
CA GLU A 81 -4.63 10.06 -10.49
C GLU A 81 -3.43 10.84 -11.04
N THR A 82 -3.51 12.18 -11.06
CA THR A 82 -2.41 13.05 -11.47
C THR A 82 -1.27 13.05 -10.47
N LEU A 83 -1.56 13.00 -9.17
CA LEU A 83 -0.52 12.95 -8.11
C LEU A 83 0.14 11.58 -7.98
N GLN A 84 -0.57 10.50 -8.34
CA GLN A 84 -0.11 9.14 -8.12
C GLN A 84 1.33 8.89 -8.64
N PRO A 85 1.72 9.33 -9.86
CA PRO A 85 3.08 9.19 -10.35
C PRO A 85 4.13 10.02 -9.60
N PHE A 86 3.74 11.10 -8.93
CA PHE A 86 4.66 11.96 -8.17
C PHE A 86 4.87 11.44 -6.74
N CYS A 87 3.83 10.90 -6.11
CA CYS A 87 3.91 10.38 -4.75
C CYS A 87 4.42 8.93 -4.69
N GLU A 88 4.02 8.08 -5.64
CA GLU A 88 4.40 6.66 -5.67
C GLU A 88 5.51 6.38 -6.70
N GLY A 89 5.97 7.42 -7.42
CA GLY A 89 6.83 7.28 -8.60
C GLY A 89 6.02 6.86 -9.85
N SER A 90 6.57 7.13 -11.05
CA SER A 90 5.94 6.64 -12.28
C SER A 90 5.87 5.10 -12.28
N ARG A 91 4.93 4.51 -13.04
CA ARG A 91 4.85 3.04 -13.19
C ARG A 91 6.20 2.40 -13.55
N GLY A 92 7.06 3.12 -14.29
CA GLY A 92 8.42 2.68 -14.59
C GLY A 92 9.34 2.65 -13.36
N VAL A 93 9.30 3.70 -12.53
CA VAL A 93 10.05 3.77 -11.26
C VAL A 93 9.59 2.69 -10.28
N GLN A 94 8.27 2.49 -10.15
CA GLN A 94 7.70 1.42 -9.32
C GLN A 94 8.18 0.04 -9.78
N ARG A 95 8.17 -0.22 -11.08
CA ARG A 95 8.63 -1.50 -11.66
C ARG A 95 10.13 -1.71 -11.41
N THR A 96 10.94 -0.68 -11.53
CA THR A 96 12.37 -0.75 -11.21
C THR A 96 12.60 -1.00 -9.72
N LYS A 97 11.89 -0.28 -8.85
CA LYS A 97 11.97 -0.48 -7.40
C LYS A 97 11.56 -1.90 -7.01
N LEU A 98 10.47 -2.42 -7.58
CA LEU A 98 10.01 -3.79 -7.33
C LEU A 98 11.05 -4.83 -7.77
N ARG A 99 11.72 -4.63 -8.91
CA ARG A 99 12.83 -5.49 -9.36
C ARG A 99 14.02 -5.45 -8.41
N MET A 100 14.36 -4.27 -7.90
CA MET A 100 15.43 -4.12 -6.91
C MET A 100 15.07 -4.83 -5.60
N LEU A 101 13.85 -4.65 -5.08
CA LEU A 101 13.37 -5.33 -3.88
C LEU A 101 13.33 -6.85 -4.06
N ALA A 102 12.89 -7.35 -5.22
CA ALA A 102 12.92 -8.77 -5.53
C ALA A 102 14.36 -9.31 -5.56
N THR A 103 15.30 -8.55 -6.10
CA THR A 103 16.73 -8.92 -6.09
C THR A 103 17.26 -8.94 -4.66
N GLN A 104 16.98 -7.90 -3.87
CA GLN A 104 17.38 -7.82 -2.46
C GLN A 104 16.82 -9.00 -1.67
N PHE A 105 15.54 -9.34 -1.87
CA PHE A 105 14.89 -10.47 -1.21
C PHE A 105 15.62 -11.80 -1.47
N GLU A 106 16.01 -12.07 -2.72
CA GLU A 106 16.64 -13.34 -3.12
C GLU A 106 18.12 -13.45 -2.71
N VAL A 107 18.82 -12.33 -2.58
CA VAL A 107 20.24 -12.30 -2.19
C VAL A 107 20.46 -12.03 -0.71
N LEU A 108 19.41 -11.66 0.03
CA LEU A 108 19.49 -11.38 1.46
C LEU A 108 19.93 -12.65 2.20
N ARG A 109 20.96 -12.52 3.02
CA ARG A 109 21.47 -13.58 3.88
C ARG A 109 21.66 -13.04 5.28
N MET A 110 21.41 -13.89 6.26
CA MET A 110 21.65 -13.56 7.65
C MET A 110 23.16 -13.46 7.91
N GLU A 111 23.59 -12.44 8.63
CA GLU A 111 25.00 -12.30 9.01
C GLU A 111 25.33 -13.19 10.22
N GLU A 112 26.61 -13.55 10.39
CA GLU A 112 27.05 -14.50 11.43
C GLU A 112 26.68 -14.05 12.86
N ASN A 113 26.78 -12.74 13.12
CA ASN A 113 26.48 -12.13 14.41
C ASN A 113 25.10 -11.48 14.49
N GLU A 114 24.30 -11.60 13.44
CA GLU A 114 22.94 -11.07 13.43
C GLU A 114 22.01 -11.90 14.32
N THR A 115 21.02 -11.25 14.94
CA THR A 115 19.98 -11.92 15.72
C THR A 115 18.80 -12.31 14.85
N ILE A 116 18.02 -13.31 15.27
CA ILE A 116 16.77 -13.68 14.57
C ILE A 116 15.81 -12.49 14.48
N ASP A 117 15.72 -11.68 15.53
CA ASP A 117 14.94 -10.44 15.55
C ASP A 117 15.35 -9.49 14.42
N SER A 118 16.64 -9.12 14.35
CA SER A 118 17.17 -8.21 13.33
C SER A 118 16.94 -8.75 11.92
N TYR A 119 17.25 -10.03 11.71
CA TYR A 119 17.14 -10.64 10.39
C TYR A 119 15.68 -10.71 9.92
N SER A 120 14.77 -11.10 10.82
CA SER A 120 13.33 -11.15 10.52
C SER A 120 12.76 -9.77 10.19
N ALA A 121 13.25 -8.71 10.82
CA ALA A 121 12.85 -7.34 10.52
C ALA A 121 13.27 -6.94 9.10
N LYS A 122 14.51 -7.21 8.68
CA LYS A 122 14.98 -6.91 7.31
C LYS A 122 14.10 -7.57 6.24
N LEU A 123 13.72 -8.84 6.43
CA LEU A 123 12.82 -9.54 5.50
C LEU A 123 11.41 -8.94 5.48
N LEU A 124 10.87 -8.59 6.65
CA LEU A 124 9.56 -7.95 6.76
C LEU A 124 9.55 -6.55 6.15
N ASP A 125 10.62 -5.78 6.27
CA ASP A 125 10.74 -4.45 5.66
C ASP A 125 10.63 -4.55 4.14
N ILE A 126 11.35 -5.48 3.51
CA ILE A 126 11.25 -5.73 2.06
C ILE A 126 9.82 -6.18 1.68
N SER A 127 9.22 -7.06 2.47
CA SER A 127 7.83 -7.53 2.25
C SER A 127 6.82 -6.39 2.33
N ASN A 128 6.96 -5.50 3.32
CA ASN A 128 6.10 -4.35 3.53
C ASN A 128 6.26 -3.33 2.39
N GLU A 129 7.48 -3.11 1.91
CA GLU A 129 7.72 -2.27 0.74
C GLU A 129 7.08 -2.85 -0.52
N CYS A 130 7.24 -4.15 -0.77
CA CYS A 130 6.58 -4.84 -1.89
C CYS A 130 5.05 -4.75 -1.79
N GLN A 131 4.48 -4.91 -0.59
CA GLN A 131 3.05 -4.74 -0.34
C GLN A 131 2.59 -3.32 -0.61
N SER A 132 3.37 -2.30 -0.23
CA SER A 132 3.05 -0.89 -0.49
C SER A 132 2.99 -0.56 -1.98
N LEU A 133 3.75 -1.31 -2.80
CA LEU A 133 3.72 -1.22 -4.26
C LEU A 133 2.63 -2.09 -4.92
N GLY A 134 1.80 -2.78 -4.12
CA GLY A 134 0.71 -3.63 -4.61
C GLY A 134 1.10 -5.07 -4.96
N TYR A 135 2.31 -5.51 -4.59
CA TYR A 135 2.83 -6.86 -4.88
C TYR A 135 3.20 -7.57 -3.57
N PRO A 136 2.22 -8.01 -2.75
CA PRO A 136 2.51 -8.66 -1.48
C PRO A 136 3.28 -9.97 -1.67
N ILE A 137 4.27 -10.22 -0.82
CA ILE A 137 5.00 -11.50 -0.75
C ILE A 137 4.15 -12.50 0.06
N SER A 138 4.01 -13.73 -0.44
CA SER A 138 3.26 -14.77 0.27
C SER A 138 3.99 -15.22 1.54
N ASN A 139 3.22 -15.62 2.55
CA ASN A 139 3.78 -16.16 3.80
C ASN A 139 4.70 -17.37 3.54
N GLU A 140 4.29 -18.27 2.65
CA GLU A 140 5.11 -19.43 2.24
C GLU A 140 6.47 -18.99 1.68
N ARG A 141 6.50 -17.94 0.85
CA ARG A 141 7.76 -17.43 0.28
C ARG A 141 8.63 -16.75 1.34
N LEU A 142 8.04 -16.08 2.33
CA LEU A 142 8.79 -15.55 3.47
C LEU A 142 9.43 -16.66 4.31
N VAL A 143 8.69 -17.72 4.58
CA VAL A 143 9.20 -18.90 5.31
C VAL A 143 10.32 -19.57 4.53
N SER A 144 10.09 -19.87 3.25
CA SER A 144 11.08 -20.51 2.38
C SER A 144 12.36 -19.69 2.28
N GLU A 145 12.25 -18.37 2.09
CA GLU A 145 13.42 -17.49 2.03
C GLU A 145 14.17 -17.48 3.35
N PHE A 146 13.47 -17.37 4.48
CA PHE A 146 14.09 -17.35 5.81
C PHE A 146 14.86 -18.64 6.10
N LEU A 147 14.25 -19.79 5.84
CA LEU A 147 14.89 -21.10 6.05
C LEU A 147 16.14 -21.26 5.18
N ARG A 148 16.11 -20.78 3.93
CA ARG A 148 17.23 -20.85 2.99
C ARG A 148 18.40 -19.94 3.35
N SER A 149 18.13 -18.81 4.01
CA SER A 149 19.06 -17.68 4.12
C SER A 149 19.64 -17.48 5.53
N VAL A 150 19.14 -18.24 6.50
CA VAL A 150 19.64 -18.26 7.87
C VAL A 150 21.02 -18.93 7.96
N THR A 151 21.82 -18.51 8.93
CA THR A 151 23.17 -19.06 9.15
C THR A 151 23.17 -20.47 9.74
N GLU A 152 24.27 -21.18 9.50
CA GLU A 152 24.54 -22.56 9.96
C GLU A 152 24.27 -22.78 11.45
N LYS A 153 24.44 -21.72 12.27
CA LYS A 153 24.18 -21.80 13.71
C LYS A 153 22.75 -22.27 14.02
N PHE A 154 21.77 -22.01 13.17
CA PHE A 154 20.39 -22.45 13.41
C PHE A 154 19.98 -23.73 12.68
N HIS A 155 20.82 -24.30 11.81
CA HIS A 155 20.46 -25.45 10.96
C HIS A 155 19.94 -26.64 11.77
N LYS A 156 20.56 -26.98 12.90
CA LYS A 156 20.08 -28.07 13.77
C LYS A 156 18.63 -27.89 14.22
N LYS A 157 18.23 -26.64 14.51
CA LYS A 157 16.86 -26.33 14.92
C LYS A 157 15.91 -26.31 13.72
N ILE A 158 16.37 -25.85 12.57
CA ILE A 158 15.62 -25.86 11.31
C ILE A 158 15.30 -27.29 10.88
N THR A 159 16.27 -28.19 10.83
CA THR A 159 16.05 -29.60 10.47
C THR A 159 15.00 -30.25 11.38
N ALA A 160 15.07 -30.01 12.68
CA ALA A 160 14.07 -30.52 13.62
C ALA A 160 12.67 -29.91 13.42
N ILE A 161 12.56 -28.69 12.86
CA ILE A 161 11.26 -28.09 12.50
C ILE A 161 10.73 -28.74 11.22
N GLU A 162 11.58 -28.89 10.19
CA GLU A 162 11.23 -29.51 8.90
C GLU A 162 10.80 -30.98 9.05
N GLU A 163 11.42 -31.72 9.96
CA GLU A 163 11.02 -33.11 10.26
C GLU A 163 9.69 -33.19 11.03
N ALA A 164 9.37 -32.18 11.85
CA ALA A 164 8.21 -32.20 12.73
C ALA A 164 6.96 -31.54 12.14
N LYS A 165 7.12 -30.63 11.16
CA LYS A 165 6.06 -29.77 10.63
C LYS A 165 6.21 -29.56 9.14
N ASP A 166 5.08 -29.44 8.45
CA ASP A 166 5.04 -28.96 7.07
C ASP A 166 5.32 -27.45 7.04
N THR A 167 6.49 -27.07 6.53
CA THR A 167 6.94 -25.68 6.45
C THR A 167 6.17 -24.86 5.42
N SER A 168 5.50 -25.49 4.45
CA SER A 168 4.66 -24.79 3.46
C SER A 168 3.40 -24.19 4.09
N LEU A 169 2.91 -24.82 5.16
CA LEU A 169 1.72 -24.40 5.91
C LEU A 169 2.07 -23.57 7.16
N MET A 170 3.37 -23.44 7.49
CA MET A 170 3.82 -22.76 8.69
C MET A 170 3.70 -21.24 8.53
N ARG A 171 3.28 -20.54 9.59
CA ARG A 171 3.27 -19.07 9.60
C ARG A 171 4.67 -18.53 9.89
N PHE A 172 5.02 -17.42 9.22
CA PHE A 172 6.33 -16.81 9.37
C PHE A 172 6.65 -16.39 10.82
N ASP A 173 5.68 -15.81 11.52
CA ASP A 173 5.82 -15.43 12.94
C ASP A 173 6.02 -16.63 13.87
N GLU A 174 5.39 -17.77 13.55
CA GLU A 174 5.60 -19.02 14.28
C GLU A 174 7.04 -19.55 14.12
N LEU A 175 7.56 -19.54 12.88
CA LEU A 175 8.94 -19.92 12.59
C LEU A 175 9.93 -19.04 13.36
N VAL A 176 9.76 -17.73 13.22
CA VAL A 176 10.59 -16.72 13.88
C VAL A 176 10.53 -16.88 15.40
N GLY A 177 9.35 -17.11 15.98
CA GLY A 177 9.18 -17.35 17.41
C GLY A 177 9.91 -18.61 17.91
N SER A 178 9.86 -19.69 17.15
CA SER A 178 10.57 -20.95 17.45
C SER A 178 12.09 -20.74 17.46
N LEU A 179 12.62 -20.01 16.49
CA LEU A 179 14.05 -19.73 16.36
C LEU A 179 14.54 -18.73 17.42
N LYS A 180 13.77 -17.69 17.77
CA LYS A 180 14.09 -16.79 18.91
C LYS A 180 14.17 -17.55 20.23
N THR A 181 13.26 -18.48 20.46
CA THR A 181 13.29 -19.32 21.67
C THR A 181 14.54 -20.19 21.72
N TYR A 182 15.01 -20.68 20.58
CA TYR A 182 16.27 -21.43 20.49
C TYR A 182 17.50 -20.54 20.69
N GLU A 183 17.51 -19.34 20.11
CA GLU A 183 18.57 -18.33 20.27
C GLU A 183 18.78 -17.99 21.76
N ARG A 184 17.69 -17.71 22.49
CA ARG A 184 17.73 -17.40 23.93
C ARG A 184 18.23 -18.54 24.83
N LYS A 185 18.15 -19.80 24.38
CA LYS A 185 18.63 -20.98 25.14
C LYS A 185 20.12 -21.25 24.93
N ARG A 186 20.77 -20.52 24.01
CA ARG A 186 22.20 -20.66 23.69
C ARG A 186 23.07 -19.52 24.25
N ILE A 187 22.44 -18.46 24.75
CA ILE A 187 23.06 -17.41 25.54
C ILE A 187 23.04 -17.85 27.00
#